data_AF-A0A179G305-F1
#
_entry.id   AF-A0A179G305-F1
#
_cell.length_a   1.000
_cell.length_b   1.000
_cell.length_c   1.000
_cell.angle_alpha   90.00
_cell.angle_beta   90.00
_cell.angle_gamma   90.00
#
_symmetry.space_group_name_H-M   'P 1'
#
loop_
_entity.id
_entity.type
_entity.pdbx_description
1 polymer ?
#
loop_
_entity_poly.entity_id
_entity_poly.type
_entity_poly.pdbx_seq_one_letter_code
_entity_poly.pdbx_strand_id
1 'polypeptide(L)'
;MPARTRAERASARDARAKAARAFINKTVPALLKANARARKGVEAAERIVDPPPWMPTTSTVTSSSSLSTSPAEENEAASKSRRRGDRGGAQQQQQQQQQDHEPPRMHITLRVEDTLEAAARLVAETAGSSGSDKFNYNGSDSGSGRSGGGARRQQQQQQNGRVAVLNMASPLRPGGGVLTGATSQEEQLCARTTLYPSLRESFYRLPEVGGVYTPDVLVCRSWTSAPSSSSSTSASAIGADAMLLPPSERFYVDVLTAAMLRMPDTIVQSAQTTATSMSPAETRPATQVAAALAYAEPQDRELAHRKMRAALRILRGRGVTHVVLGAWGCGAYGNPVGEVARAWRAALCGRGRGRGAEGWDGLRVVFAIRDAGMARAFADAFGQGLVVQGEDEEEHEDEGEERSREEDRGQSRSEDSSGHGSDDEVEE
;
A
#
# COMPACT_ATOMS: atom_id res chain seq x y z
N MET A 1 -14.25 -15.45 -22.83
CA MET A 1 -14.15 -14.32 -23.78
C MET A 1 -12.90 -14.51 -24.63
N PRO A 2 -12.96 -14.42 -25.97
CA PRO A 2 -11.77 -14.51 -26.83
C PRO A 2 -10.78 -13.37 -26.55
N ALA A 3 -9.48 -13.64 -26.72
CA ALA A 3 -8.42 -12.66 -26.53
C ALA A 3 -8.49 -11.55 -27.60
N ARG A 4 -8.37 -10.28 -27.19
CA ARG A 4 -8.44 -9.12 -28.09
C ARG A 4 -7.36 -9.17 -29.17
N THR A 5 -7.72 -8.78 -30.39
CA THR A 5 -6.77 -8.66 -31.51
C THR A 5 -5.71 -7.59 -31.22
N ARG A 6 -4.59 -7.62 -31.97
CA ARG A 6 -3.54 -6.60 -31.84
C ARG A 6 -4.08 -5.20 -32.16
N ALA A 7 -4.95 -5.09 -33.17
CA ALA A 7 -5.60 -3.83 -33.55
C ALA A 7 -6.52 -3.31 -32.45
N GLU A 8 -7.34 -4.17 -31.84
CA GLU A 8 -8.21 -3.83 -30.71
C GLU A 8 -7.41 -3.36 -29.48
N ARG A 9 -6.29 -4.02 -29.18
CA ARG A 9 -5.40 -3.61 -28.08
C ARG A 9 -4.76 -2.25 -28.35
N ALA A 10 -4.32 -1.98 -29.58
CA ALA A 10 -3.77 -0.68 -29.97
C ALA A 10 -4.83 0.44 -29.88
N SER A 11 -6.02 0.21 -30.45
CA SER A 11 -7.14 1.15 -30.36
C SER A 11 -7.54 1.44 -28.91
N ALA A 12 -7.63 0.41 -28.07
CA ALA A 12 -7.93 0.58 -26.65
C ALA A 12 -6.83 1.35 -25.89
N ARG A 13 -5.56 1.23 -26.30
CA ARG A 13 -4.45 2.02 -25.74
C ARG A 13 -4.59 3.50 -26.13
N ASP A 14 -4.86 3.78 -27.39
CA ASP A 14 -4.96 5.14 -27.91
C ASP A 14 -6.19 5.87 -27.35
N ALA A 15 -7.32 5.16 -27.20
CA ALA A 15 -8.50 5.67 -26.52
C ALA A 15 -8.21 6.07 -25.06
N ARG A 16 -7.47 5.22 -24.32
CA ARG A 16 -7.04 5.53 -22.95
C ARG A 16 -6.10 6.72 -22.89
N ALA A 17 -5.13 6.80 -23.82
CA ALA A 17 -4.22 7.94 -23.92
C ALA A 17 -4.97 9.26 -24.16
N LYS A 18 -5.96 9.25 -25.07
CA LYS A 18 -6.82 10.40 -25.36
C LYS A 18 -7.64 10.81 -24.14
N ALA A 19 -8.26 9.85 -23.45
CA ALA A 19 -9.05 10.11 -22.24
C ALA A 19 -8.20 10.66 -21.09
N ALA A 20 -7.00 10.12 -20.89
CA ALA A 20 -6.05 10.59 -19.89
C ALA A 20 -5.57 12.02 -20.18
N ARG A 21 -5.22 12.33 -21.42
CA ARG A 21 -4.84 13.70 -21.84
C ARG A 21 -5.98 14.69 -21.63
N ALA A 22 -7.20 14.32 -22.00
CA ALA A 22 -8.37 15.17 -21.79
C ALA A 22 -8.58 15.46 -20.30
N PHE A 23 -8.49 14.44 -19.45
CA PHE A 23 -8.60 14.58 -18.00
C PHE A 23 -7.54 15.51 -17.42
N ILE A 24 -6.27 15.18 -17.65
CA ILE A 24 -5.13 15.84 -17.03
C ILE A 24 -5.02 17.29 -17.50
N ASN A 25 -5.26 17.56 -18.78
CA ASN A 25 -5.04 18.89 -19.33
C ASN A 25 -6.28 19.80 -19.26
N LYS A 26 -7.49 19.25 -19.06
CA LYS A 26 -8.73 20.05 -19.01
C LYS A 26 -9.44 19.92 -17.66
N THR A 27 -9.79 18.70 -17.26
CA THR A 27 -10.60 18.45 -16.06
C THR A 27 -9.82 18.75 -14.77
N VAL A 28 -8.56 18.31 -14.65
CA VAL A 28 -7.76 18.52 -13.44
C VAL A 28 -7.51 20.01 -13.14
N PRO A 29 -7.10 20.88 -14.10
CA PRO A 29 -6.99 22.31 -13.87
C PRO A 29 -8.30 22.96 -13.40
N ALA A 30 -9.43 22.56 -13.97
CA ALA A 30 -10.74 23.06 -13.54
C ALA A 30 -11.06 22.64 -12.10
N LEU A 31 -10.79 21.38 -11.74
CA LEU A 31 -10.94 20.88 -10.37
C LEU A 31 -10.05 21.62 -9.39
N LEU A 32 -8.78 21.85 -9.71
CA LEU A 32 -7.84 22.58 -8.85
C LEU A 32 -8.24 24.05 -8.68
N LYS A 33 -8.79 24.69 -9.73
CA LYS A 33 -9.33 26.06 -9.63
C LYS A 33 -10.53 26.11 -8.68
N ALA A 34 -11.42 25.12 -8.74
CA ALA A 34 -12.61 25.03 -7.89
C ALA A 34 -12.32 24.52 -6.46
N ASN A 35 -11.18 23.86 -6.23
CA ASN A 35 -10.86 23.18 -4.98
C ASN A 35 -9.54 23.65 -4.38
N ALA A 36 -9.63 24.60 -3.44
CA ALA A 36 -8.45 25.18 -2.79
C ALA A 36 -7.63 24.16 -1.97
N ARG A 37 -8.25 23.12 -1.40
CA ARG A 37 -7.55 22.08 -0.64
C ARG A 37 -6.66 21.24 -1.56
N ALA A 38 -7.24 20.71 -2.64
CA ALA A 38 -6.49 19.93 -3.62
C ALA A 38 -5.36 20.75 -4.26
N ARG A 39 -5.63 22.03 -4.58
CA ARG A 39 -4.63 22.94 -5.13
C ARG A 39 -3.46 23.16 -4.18
N LYS A 40 -3.73 23.47 -2.91
CA LYS A 40 -2.67 23.59 -1.89
C LYS A 40 -1.88 22.29 -1.71
N GLY A 41 -2.56 21.14 -1.78
CA GLY A 41 -1.91 19.83 -1.72
C GLY A 41 -0.88 19.62 -2.83
N VAL A 42 -1.27 19.90 -4.07
CA VAL A 42 -0.38 19.86 -5.26
C VAL A 42 0.78 20.87 -5.14
N GLU A 43 0.51 22.07 -4.65
CA GLU A 43 1.52 23.12 -4.44
C GLU A 43 2.54 22.72 -3.34
N ALA A 44 2.08 22.01 -2.31
CA ALA A 44 2.87 21.55 -1.16
C ALA A 44 3.63 20.23 -1.40
N ALA A 45 3.62 19.70 -2.62
CA ALA A 45 4.40 18.53 -2.98
C ALA A 45 5.90 18.75 -2.74
N GLU A 46 6.55 17.81 -2.08
CA GLU A 46 7.93 17.93 -1.62
C GLU A 46 8.75 16.69 -1.95
N ARG A 47 9.94 16.90 -2.50
CA ARG A 47 10.93 15.85 -2.72
C ARG A 47 11.78 15.64 -1.48
N ILE A 48 11.78 14.42 -0.97
CA ILE A 48 12.48 14.00 0.24
C ILE A 48 13.53 12.96 -0.16
N VAL A 49 14.79 13.19 0.23
CA VAL A 49 15.93 12.30 -0.05
C VAL A 49 16.43 11.75 1.27
N ASP A 50 16.61 10.42 1.33
CA ASP A 50 17.14 9.65 2.46
C ASP A 50 16.65 10.15 3.84
N PRO A 51 15.35 9.99 4.14
CA PRO A 51 14.77 10.50 5.37
C PRO A 51 15.44 9.88 6.61
N PRO A 52 15.69 10.69 7.66
CA PRO A 52 16.33 10.22 8.88
C PRO A 52 15.44 9.19 9.61
N PRO A 53 16.03 8.36 10.49
CA PRO A 53 15.26 7.41 11.28
C PRO A 53 14.09 8.05 12.03
N TRP A 54 12.94 7.40 12.01
CA TRP A 54 11.77 7.87 12.74
C TRP A 54 11.92 7.58 14.24
N MET A 55 11.89 8.63 15.06
CA MET A 55 11.85 8.53 16.51
C MET A 55 10.44 8.92 16.98
N PRO A 56 9.73 8.08 17.77
CA PRO A 56 8.52 8.52 18.43
C PRO A 56 8.88 9.68 19.35
N THR A 57 8.28 10.86 19.14
CA THR A 57 8.41 11.96 20.09
C THR A 57 7.81 11.51 21.42
N THR A 58 8.66 11.23 22.40
CA THR A 58 8.21 11.09 23.78
C THR A 58 7.72 12.46 24.21
N SER A 59 6.40 12.62 24.34
CA SER A 59 5.80 13.76 25.00
C SER A 59 6.24 13.77 26.46
N THR A 60 7.43 14.30 26.72
CA THR A 60 7.86 14.64 28.07
C THR A 60 7.10 15.90 28.42
N VAL A 61 6.00 15.73 29.14
CA VAL A 61 5.41 16.78 29.98
C VAL A 61 6.53 17.21 30.91
N THR A 62 7.22 18.29 30.54
CA THR A 62 8.23 18.91 31.38
C THR A 62 7.45 19.69 32.43
N SER A 63 7.17 19.05 33.55
CA SER A 63 6.89 19.76 34.79
C SER A 63 8.12 20.59 35.10
N SER A 64 8.01 21.89 34.86
CA SER A 64 9.02 22.89 35.19
C SER A 64 9.23 22.92 36.70
N SER A 65 10.24 22.22 37.21
CA SER A 65 10.82 22.54 38.51
C SER A 65 11.94 23.56 38.29
N SER A 66 11.62 24.80 38.58
CA SER A 66 12.58 25.89 38.70
C SER A 66 13.58 25.58 39.82
N LEU A 67 14.87 25.49 39.48
CA LEU A 67 15.96 25.64 40.43
C LEU A 67 17.00 26.58 39.84
N SER A 68 16.99 27.80 40.38
CA SER A 68 17.99 28.84 40.19
C SER A 68 19.33 28.39 40.76
N THR A 69 20.36 28.39 39.93
CA THR A 69 21.76 28.31 40.35
C THR A 69 22.27 29.70 40.72
N SER A 70 22.83 29.83 41.92
CA SER A 70 23.77 30.88 42.29
C SER A 70 25.06 30.21 42.77
N PRO A 71 26.26 30.71 42.42
CA PRO A 71 27.52 30.09 42.82
C PRO A 71 28.11 30.82 44.02
N ALA A 72 28.48 30.09 45.08
CA ALA A 72 29.45 30.56 46.06
C ALA A 72 30.10 29.41 46.84
N GLU A 73 31.43 29.37 46.70
CA GLU A 73 32.43 29.20 47.75
C GLU A 73 32.75 27.83 48.36
N GLU A 74 34.07 27.67 48.48
CA GLU A 74 34.89 26.62 49.05
C GLU A 74 34.55 26.32 50.52
N ASN A 75 34.63 25.04 50.93
CA ASN A 75 35.58 24.64 51.98
C ASN A 75 35.70 23.12 52.14
N GLU A 76 36.93 22.67 52.37
CA GLU A 76 37.28 21.37 52.93
C GLU A 76 36.70 21.19 54.35
N ALA A 77 36.34 19.96 54.71
CA ALA A 77 36.85 19.30 55.93
C ALA A 77 36.19 17.93 56.15
N ALA A 78 37.03 16.95 56.47
CA ALA A 78 36.68 15.62 56.93
C ALA A 78 35.93 15.65 58.27
N SER A 79 35.03 14.67 58.50
CA SER A 79 34.80 14.08 59.83
C SER A 79 33.92 12.82 59.77
N LYS A 80 34.45 11.72 60.30
CA LYS A 80 33.75 10.47 60.62
C LYS A 80 32.73 10.71 61.75
N SER A 81 31.53 10.15 61.65
CA SER A 81 30.78 9.74 62.85
C SER A 81 29.76 8.65 62.53
N ARG A 82 29.92 7.52 63.22
CA ARG A 82 28.98 6.40 63.30
C ARG A 82 27.77 6.83 64.13
N ARG A 83 26.56 6.46 63.71
CA ARG A 83 25.48 6.11 64.66
C ARG A 83 24.49 5.11 64.06
N ARG A 84 24.35 4.01 64.80
CA ARG A 84 23.36 2.93 64.69
C ARG A 84 21.99 3.42 65.16
N GLY A 85 20.93 2.83 64.60
CA GLY A 85 19.53 2.91 65.04
C GLY A 85 18.63 2.68 63.82
N ASP A 86 18.35 1.43 63.44
CA ASP A 86 17.22 0.63 63.94
C ASP A 86 15.89 1.40 64.00
N ARG A 87 15.01 1.14 63.04
CA ARG A 87 13.57 0.89 63.25
C ARG A 87 12.90 0.48 61.94
N GLY A 88 12.33 -0.72 61.96
CA GLY A 88 11.47 -1.23 60.91
C GLY A 88 10.20 -0.40 60.74
N GLY A 89 9.73 -0.33 59.51
CA GLY A 89 8.47 0.29 59.11
C GLY A 89 7.97 -0.39 57.85
N ALA A 90 6.87 -1.14 58.01
CA ALA A 90 6.19 -1.99 57.05
C ALA A 90 6.11 -1.43 55.61
N GLN A 91 6.57 -2.22 54.65
CA GLN A 91 6.19 -2.12 53.25
C GLN A 91 4.73 -2.59 53.09
N GLN A 92 3.81 -1.65 52.89
CA GLN A 92 2.55 -1.96 52.21
C GLN A 92 2.82 -1.88 50.71
N GLN A 93 3.08 -3.03 50.09
CA GLN A 93 2.99 -3.19 48.64
C GLN A 93 1.51 -3.12 48.26
N GLN A 94 1.06 -1.95 47.79
CA GLN A 94 -0.13 -1.91 46.93
C GLN A 94 0.25 -2.55 45.60
N GLN A 95 -0.14 -3.82 45.43
CA GLN A 95 -0.24 -4.45 44.12
C GLN A 95 -1.35 -3.73 43.35
N GLN A 96 -1.02 -2.62 42.70
CA GLN A 96 -1.75 -2.21 41.52
C GLN A 96 -1.40 -3.21 40.43
N GLN A 97 -2.36 -4.08 40.11
CA GLN A 97 -2.37 -4.86 38.88
C GLN A 97 -2.26 -3.86 37.72
N GLN A 98 -1.03 -3.62 37.25
CA GLN A 98 -0.81 -3.11 35.91
C GLN A 98 -1.38 -4.19 34.99
N GLN A 99 -2.61 -3.96 34.51
CA GLN A 99 -3.04 -4.60 33.29
C GLN A 99 -2.03 -4.17 32.23
N ASP A 100 -1.15 -5.09 31.86
CA ASP A 100 -0.31 -4.99 30.68
C ASP A 100 -1.26 -4.84 29.48
N HIS A 101 -1.67 -3.61 29.17
CA HIS A 101 -2.23 -3.31 27.86
C HIS A 101 -1.11 -3.54 26.87
N GLU A 102 -1.10 -4.75 26.30
CA GLU A 102 -0.24 -5.12 25.18
C GLU A 102 -0.34 -3.98 24.15
N PRO A 103 0.79 -3.38 23.72
CA PRO A 103 0.75 -2.26 22.80
C PRO A 103 -0.01 -2.66 21.54
N PRO A 104 -0.86 -1.78 20.97
CA PRO A 104 -1.71 -2.13 19.85
C PRO A 104 -0.85 -2.64 18.69
N ARG A 105 -0.93 -3.95 18.44
CA ARG A 105 -0.19 -4.59 17.35
C ARG A 105 -0.60 -3.94 16.03
N MET A 106 0.38 -3.66 15.16
CA MET A 106 0.09 -3.19 13.80
C MET A 106 -0.87 -4.14 13.11
N HIS A 107 -1.91 -3.57 12.51
CA HIS A 107 -2.86 -4.32 11.71
C HIS A 107 -2.43 -4.27 10.25
N ILE A 108 -2.03 -5.43 9.71
CA ILE A 108 -1.55 -5.58 8.34
C ILE A 108 -2.50 -6.51 7.61
N THR A 109 -3.15 -6.01 6.56
CA THR A 109 -4.08 -6.79 5.74
C THR A 109 -3.67 -6.79 4.28
N LEU A 110 -4.12 -7.80 3.53
CA LEU A 110 -4.03 -7.85 2.08
C LEU A 110 -5.44 -7.93 1.48
N ARG A 111 -5.67 -7.18 0.40
CA ARG A 111 -6.94 -7.16 -0.34
C ARG A 111 -6.67 -7.28 -1.84
N VAL A 112 -7.47 -8.10 -2.52
CA VAL A 112 -7.37 -8.31 -3.97
C VAL A 112 -8.17 -7.24 -4.71
N GLU A 113 -7.63 -6.02 -4.77
CA GLU A 113 -8.38 -4.86 -5.28
C GLU A 113 -7.48 -3.74 -5.84
N ASP A 114 -8.11 -2.68 -6.35
CA ASP A 114 -7.41 -1.47 -6.78
C ASP A 114 -6.93 -0.61 -5.60
N THR A 115 -5.80 0.08 -5.76
CA THR A 115 -5.23 0.97 -4.74
C THR A 115 -6.22 2.05 -4.27
N LEU A 116 -7.00 2.66 -5.17
CA LEU A 116 -7.95 3.72 -4.79
C LEU A 116 -9.22 3.16 -4.16
N GLU A 117 -9.59 1.93 -4.50
CA GLU A 117 -10.70 1.21 -3.87
C GLU A 117 -10.37 0.89 -2.40
N ALA A 118 -9.16 0.37 -2.14
CA ALA A 118 -8.66 0.16 -0.79
C ALA A 118 -8.60 1.46 0.01
N ALA A 119 -8.13 2.53 -0.63
CA ALA A 119 -8.04 3.84 0.01
C ALA A 119 -9.44 4.40 0.36
N ALA A 120 -10.42 4.23 -0.52
CA ALA A 120 -11.81 4.65 -0.27
C ALA A 120 -12.37 3.96 0.98
N ARG A 121 -12.16 2.64 1.12
CA ARG A 121 -12.60 1.89 2.31
C ARG A 121 -11.91 2.36 3.58
N LEU A 122 -10.58 2.57 3.55
CA LEU A 122 -9.86 3.11 4.70
C LEU A 122 -10.34 4.52 5.11
N VAL A 123 -10.64 5.39 4.13
CA VAL A 123 -11.21 6.71 4.40
C VAL A 123 -12.60 6.60 5.02
N ALA A 124 -13.43 5.66 4.56
CA ALA A 124 -14.74 5.41 5.15
C ALA A 124 -14.64 4.85 6.59
N GLU A 125 -13.76 3.89 6.83
CA GLU A 125 -13.48 3.33 8.16
C GLU A 125 -13.03 4.42 9.15
N THR A 126 -12.10 5.29 8.74
CA THR A 126 -11.59 6.38 9.57
C THR A 126 -12.62 7.48 9.84
N ALA A 127 -13.62 7.66 8.97
CA ALA A 127 -14.74 8.57 9.20
C ALA A 127 -15.80 7.98 10.14
N GLY A 128 -16.00 6.65 10.12
CA GLY A 128 -16.96 5.95 10.97
C GLY A 128 -16.50 5.79 12.44
N SER A 129 -15.19 5.61 12.67
CA SER A 129 -14.65 5.49 14.03
C SER A 129 -14.73 6.79 14.85
N SER A 130 -15.00 7.94 14.23
CA SER A 130 -15.19 9.23 14.91
C SER A 130 -16.56 9.39 15.59
N GLY A 131 -17.46 8.41 15.46
CA GLY A 131 -18.88 8.55 15.80
C GLY A 131 -19.38 7.90 17.10
N SER A 132 -18.55 7.16 17.84
CA SER A 132 -19.01 6.36 18.99
C SER A 132 -18.82 6.98 20.39
N ASP A 133 -18.04 8.05 20.54
CA ASP A 133 -17.93 8.76 21.83
C ASP A 133 -18.97 9.88 21.92
N LYS A 134 -20.25 9.50 22.09
CA LYS A 134 -21.27 10.42 22.63
C LYS A 134 -21.02 10.59 24.14
N PHE A 135 -20.01 11.38 24.48
CA PHE A 135 -19.91 11.93 25.83
C PHE A 135 -21.02 12.96 26.01
N ASN A 136 -21.98 12.60 26.84
CA ASN A 136 -23.15 13.39 27.21
C ASN A 136 -22.70 14.67 27.93
N TYR A 137 -22.78 15.83 27.28
CA TYR A 137 -22.64 17.12 27.95
C TYR A 137 -23.96 17.89 27.85
N ASN A 138 -24.81 17.67 28.86
CA ASN A 138 -25.86 18.62 29.20
C ASN A 138 -25.18 19.86 29.80
N GLY A 139 -25.07 20.92 29.01
CA GLY A 139 -24.54 22.20 29.45
C GLY A 139 -25.00 23.29 28.52
N SER A 140 -26.11 23.93 28.88
CA SER A 140 -26.52 25.23 28.35
C SER A 140 -25.42 26.25 28.62
N ASP A 141 -24.73 26.72 27.59
CA ASP A 141 -23.97 27.96 27.71
C ASP A 141 -24.01 28.79 26.41
N SER A 142 -24.56 29.97 26.58
CA SER A 142 -24.72 31.04 25.61
C SER A 142 -23.51 31.97 25.75
N GLY A 143 -22.57 31.94 24.81
CA GLY A 143 -21.39 32.80 24.89
C GLY A 143 -20.63 32.95 23.57
N SER A 144 -20.63 34.17 23.06
CA SER A 144 -19.89 34.66 21.89
C SER A 144 -18.37 34.46 21.97
N GLY A 145 -17.72 34.04 20.87
CA GLY A 145 -16.25 34.08 20.76
C GLY A 145 -15.69 33.62 19.41
N ARG A 146 -15.16 34.57 18.62
CA ARG A 146 -14.43 34.38 17.36
C ARG A 146 -13.03 33.78 17.61
N SER A 147 -12.52 33.08 16.58
CA SER A 147 -11.09 32.73 16.35
C SER A 147 -10.45 31.64 17.23
N GLY A 148 -10.90 30.39 17.08
CA GLY A 148 -10.18 29.19 17.55
C GLY A 148 -10.30 27.94 16.66
N GLY A 149 -11.05 28.03 15.55
CA GLY A 149 -11.43 26.86 14.75
C GLY A 149 -10.31 26.22 13.92
N GLY A 150 -9.23 26.95 13.64
CA GLY A 150 -8.12 26.45 12.81
C GLY A 150 -7.26 25.41 13.52
N ALA A 151 -6.87 25.68 14.77
CA ALA A 151 -6.09 24.75 15.59
C ALA A 151 -6.91 23.52 16.02
N ARG A 152 -8.20 23.72 16.35
CA ARG A 152 -9.14 22.62 16.65
C ARG A 152 -9.38 21.69 15.45
N ARG A 153 -9.47 22.22 14.22
CA ARG A 153 -9.60 21.39 13.01
C ARG A 153 -8.32 20.61 12.66
N GLN A 154 -7.15 21.20 12.87
CA GLN A 154 -5.88 20.49 12.68
C GLN A 154 -5.69 19.38 13.73
N GLN A 155 -6.08 19.62 14.98
CA GLN A 155 -6.09 18.58 16.02
C GLN A 155 -7.16 17.51 15.78
N GLN A 156 -8.38 17.87 15.33
CA GLN A 156 -9.40 16.89 14.95
C GLN A 156 -9.02 16.05 13.72
N GLN A 157 -8.31 16.62 12.74
CA GLN A 157 -7.75 15.84 11.61
C GLN A 157 -6.54 14.98 12.01
N GLN A 158 -5.90 15.25 13.15
CA GLN A 158 -4.94 14.32 13.74
C GLN A 158 -5.64 13.17 14.48
N GLN A 159 -6.89 13.38 14.91
CA GLN A 159 -7.72 12.34 15.53
C GLN A 159 -8.47 11.46 14.51
N ASN A 160 -8.82 12.00 13.33
CA ASN A 160 -9.26 11.18 12.19
C ASN A 160 -8.03 10.66 11.43
N GLY A 161 -7.89 9.34 11.30
CA GLY A 161 -6.69 8.74 10.73
C GLY A 161 -6.35 9.26 9.32
N ARG A 162 -5.18 9.88 9.14
CA ARG A 162 -4.65 10.25 7.81
C ARG A 162 -4.35 9.00 6.97
N VAL A 163 -5.02 8.90 5.82
CA VAL A 163 -4.86 7.86 4.82
C VAL A 163 -3.88 8.31 3.73
N ALA A 164 -2.88 7.48 3.45
CA ALA A 164 -1.96 7.68 2.34
C ALA A 164 -1.90 6.45 1.41
N VAL A 165 -1.50 6.68 0.16
CA VAL A 165 -1.23 5.62 -0.82
C VAL A 165 0.20 5.71 -1.34
N LEU A 166 0.83 4.56 -1.58
CA LEU A 166 2.10 4.49 -2.31
C LEU A 166 1.83 4.50 -3.82
N ASN A 167 2.26 5.56 -4.50
CA ASN A 167 2.39 5.57 -5.96
C ASN A 167 3.68 4.84 -6.35
N MET A 168 3.52 3.68 -6.98
CA MET A 168 4.61 2.78 -7.43
C MET A 168 5.20 3.31 -8.73
N ALA A 169 5.98 4.38 -8.60
CA ALA A 169 6.24 5.33 -9.66
C ALA A 169 7.42 4.98 -10.55
N SER A 170 7.39 5.55 -11.75
CA SER A 170 8.54 5.64 -12.62
C SER A 170 9.64 6.50 -12.01
N PRO A 171 10.92 6.09 -12.02
CA PRO A 171 12.01 6.93 -11.54
C PRO A 171 12.37 8.04 -12.53
N LEU A 172 11.91 7.92 -13.79
CA LEU A 172 12.40 8.74 -14.90
C LEU A 172 11.33 9.66 -15.51
N ARG A 173 10.05 9.37 -15.31
CA ARG A 173 8.97 10.06 -16.02
C ARG A 173 7.79 10.33 -15.10
N PRO A 174 7.39 11.59 -14.91
CA PRO A 174 6.16 11.94 -14.20
C PRO A 174 4.93 11.19 -14.72
N GLY A 175 4.27 10.42 -13.85
CA GLY A 175 3.05 9.68 -14.17
C GLY A 175 3.26 8.55 -15.18
N GLY A 176 4.50 8.09 -15.36
CA GLY A 176 4.82 6.97 -16.23
C GLY A 176 4.30 7.15 -17.66
N GLY A 177 3.63 6.12 -18.16
CA GLY A 177 3.02 6.09 -19.50
C GLY A 177 1.57 6.60 -19.55
N VAL A 178 1.11 7.42 -18.61
CA VAL A 178 -0.32 7.81 -18.51
C VAL A 178 -0.81 8.50 -19.79
N LEU A 179 0.00 9.38 -20.36
CA LEU A 179 -0.31 10.09 -21.61
C LEU A 179 -0.15 9.23 -22.87
N THR A 180 0.38 8.02 -22.74
CA THR A 180 0.53 7.01 -23.79
C THR A 180 -0.41 5.81 -23.61
N GLY A 181 -1.33 5.89 -22.65
CA GLY A 181 -2.30 4.83 -22.39
C GLY A 181 -1.69 3.57 -21.79
N ALA A 182 -0.67 3.68 -20.94
CA ALA A 182 -0.27 2.56 -20.09
C ALA A 182 -1.32 2.31 -18.99
N THR A 183 -1.26 1.14 -18.35
CA THR A 183 -2.27 0.63 -17.39
C THR A 183 -1.68 0.23 -16.05
N SER A 184 -0.41 0.55 -15.78
CA SER A 184 0.18 0.25 -14.48
C SER A 184 -0.44 1.15 -13.40
N GLN A 185 -0.11 0.86 -12.14
CA GLN A 185 -0.75 1.50 -11.00
C GLN A 185 -0.56 3.02 -10.99
N GLU A 186 0.64 3.52 -11.33
CA GLU A 186 0.93 4.94 -11.41
C GLU A 186 0.01 5.66 -12.42
N GLU A 187 -0.18 5.09 -13.62
CA GLU A 187 -1.04 5.68 -14.63
C GLU A 187 -2.49 5.72 -14.19
N GLN A 188 -2.95 4.66 -13.52
CA GLN A 188 -4.29 4.60 -12.97
C GLN A 188 -4.50 5.64 -11.86
N LEU A 189 -3.51 5.89 -11.00
CA LEU A 189 -3.56 6.98 -10.02
C LEU A 189 -3.64 8.34 -10.71
N CYS A 190 -2.77 8.59 -11.70
CA CYS A 190 -2.74 9.86 -12.42
C CYS A 190 -4.01 10.12 -13.24
N ALA A 191 -4.63 9.07 -13.78
CA ALA A 191 -5.84 9.18 -14.60
C ALA A 191 -7.14 9.37 -13.79
N ARG A 192 -7.08 9.27 -12.46
CA ARG A 192 -8.25 9.29 -11.57
C ARG A 192 -8.17 10.30 -10.41
N THR A 193 -7.04 10.99 -10.27
CA THR A 193 -6.77 11.90 -9.16
C THR A 193 -6.17 13.22 -9.65
N THR A 194 -6.01 14.18 -8.73
CA THR A 194 -5.26 15.41 -8.98
C THR A 194 -3.74 15.26 -8.78
N LEU A 195 -3.21 14.03 -8.75
CA LEU A 195 -1.79 13.78 -8.47
C LEU A 195 -0.87 14.32 -9.57
N TYR A 196 -1.21 14.14 -10.85
CA TYR A 196 -0.26 14.35 -11.96
C TYR A 196 0.44 15.72 -11.95
N PRO A 197 -0.24 16.87 -11.73
CA PRO A 197 0.42 18.17 -11.68
C PRO A 197 1.42 18.37 -10.53
N SER A 198 1.37 17.53 -9.48
CA SER A 198 2.34 17.55 -8.38
C SER A 198 3.67 16.89 -8.74
N LEU A 199 3.68 16.03 -9.76
CA LEU A 199 4.84 15.28 -10.23
C LEU A 199 5.69 16.18 -11.15
N ARG A 200 6.30 17.21 -10.56
CA ARG A 200 7.11 18.20 -11.29
C ARG A 200 8.35 17.55 -11.90
N GLU A 201 8.70 17.93 -13.12
CA GLU A 201 9.91 17.43 -13.80
C GLU A 201 11.18 17.66 -12.96
N SER A 202 11.24 18.76 -12.20
CA SER A 202 12.35 19.07 -11.29
C SER A 202 12.55 18.07 -10.14
N PHE A 203 11.57 17.20 -9.87
CA PHE A 203 11.71 16.12 -8.91
C PHE A 203 12.35 14.85 -9.50
N TYR A 204 12.50 14.81 -10.83
CA TYR A 204 13.02 13.66 -11.55
C TYR A 204 14.50 13.88 -11.95
N ARG A 205 15.35 12.85 -11.91
CA ARG A 205 15.03 11.46 -11.52
C ARG A 205 14.69 11.35 -10.02
N LEU A 206 13.71 10.50 -9.70
CA LEU A 206 13.28 10.31 -8.32
C LEU A 206 14.48 9.89 -7.44
N PRO A 207 14.49 10.28 -6.15
CA PRO A 207 15.53 9.84 -5.21
C PRO A 207 15.64 8.31 -5.18
N GLU A 208 16.86 7.81 -5.10
CA GLU A 208 17.09 6.37 -4.97
C GLU A 208 16.55 5.85 -3.62
N VAL A 209 16.75 6.59 -2.53
CA VAL A 209 16.11 6.35 -1.23
C VAL A 209 15.32 7.60 -0.88
N GLY A 210 14.00 7.47 -0.75
CA GLY A 210 13.07 8.59 -0.56
C GLY A 210 11.98 8.64 -1.63
N GLY A 211 11.47 9.83 -1.92
CA GLY A 211 10.38 10.03 -2.87
C GLY A 211 9.81 11.43 -2.86
N VAL A 212 8.66 11.62 -3.52
CA VAL A 212 7.88 12.86 -3.48
C VAL A 212 6.63 12.61 -2.66
N TYR A 213 6.44 13.36 -1.58
CA TYR A 213 5.21 13.32 -0.80
C TYR A 213 4.29 14.45 -1.23
N THR A 214 3.05 14.12 -1.54
CA THR A 214 2.00 15.07 -1.94
C THR A 214 0.80 14.93 -1.02
N PRO A 215 0.50 15.93 -0.17
CA PRO A 215 -0.69 15.89 0.67
C PRO A 215 -1.97 16.20 -0.11
N ASP A 216 -3.12 15.82 0.45
CA ASP A 216 -4.44 16.28 -0.01
C ASP A 216 -4.72 16.07 -1.51
N VAL A 217 -4.29 14.94 -2.06
CA VAL A 217 -4.61 14.55 -3.44
C VAL A 217 -6.08 14.16 -3.51
N LEU A 218 -6.83 14.82 -4.39
CA LEU A 218 -8.26 14.57 -4.59
C LEU A 218 -8.46 13.36 -5.51
N VAL A 219 -9.14 12.34 -5.01
CA VAL A 219 -9.68 11.24 -5.81
C VAL A 219 -11.01 11.67 -6.38
N CYS A 220 -11.14 11.65 -7.71
CA CYS A 220 -12.29 12.25 -8.38
C CYS A 220 -12.85 11.43 -9.54
N ARG A 221 -12.30 10.25 -9.85
CA ARG A 221 -12.90 9.30 -10.79
C ARG A 221 -13.02 7.91 -10.20
N SER A 222 -14.03 7.18 -10.65
CA SER A 222 -14.28 5.80 -10.24
C SER A 222 -13.14 4.84 -10.64
N TRP A 223 -13.02 3.74 -9.89
CA TRP A 223 -12.18 2.58 -10.20
C TRP A 223 -12.93 1.48 -10.96
N THR A 224 -14.26 1.54 -11.02
CA THR A 224 -15.10 0.63 -11.81
C THR A 224 -15.10 1.05 -13.28
N SER A 225 -15.02 0.08 -14.19
CA SER A 225 -15.12 0.34 -15.63
C SER A 225 -16.59 0.48 -16.00
N ALA A 226 -17.09 1.72 -16.12
CA ALA A 226 -18.47 2.08 -16.47
C ALA A 226 -19.54 1.68 -15.41
N PRO A 227 -20.61 2.48 -15.24
CA PRO A 227 -21.68 2.16 -14.30
C PRO A 227 -22.43 0.88 -14.75
N SER A 228 -22.86 0.09 -13.77
CA SER A 228 -23.71 -1.10 -13.95
C SER A 228 -25.13 -0.80 -14.45
N SER A 229 -25.43 0.43 -14.88
CA SER A 229 -26.72 0.78 -15.46
C SER A 229 -26.78 0.36 -16.93
N SER A 230 -27.18 -0.89 -17.17
CA SER A 230 -28.10 -1.36 -18.22
C SER A 230 -28.25 -0.60 -19.55
N SER A 231 -27.20 -0.03 -20.13
CA SER A 231 -27.25 0.45 -21.52
C SER A 231 -26.04 -0.07 -22.27
N SER A 232 -26.31 -0.95 -23.23
CA SER A 232 -25.43 -1.49 -24.25
C SER A 232 -24.90 -0.38 -25.17
N THR A 233 -24.12 0.53 -24.63
CA THR A 233 -23.38 1.52 -25.43
C THR A 233 -21.92 1.10 -25.41
N SER A 234 -21.41 0.78 -26.61
CA SER A 234 -20.02 0.45 -26.86
C SER A 234 -19.08 1.39 -26.10
N ALA A 235 -18.06 0.82 -25.44
CA ALA A 235 -17.05 1.49 -24.62
C ALA A 235 -16.19 2.57 -25.34
N SER A 236 -16.57 2.97 -26.55
CA SER A 236 -15.89 3.91 -27.43
C SER A 236 -16.25 5.39 -27.22
N ALA A 237 -17.27 5.71 -26.41
CA ALA A 237 -17.76 7.08 -26.22
C ALA A 237 -18.00 7.50 -24.76
N ILE A 238 -17.31 6.88 -23.80
CA ILE A 238 -17.33 7.36 -22.42
C ILE A 238 -16.53 8.67 -22.38
N GLY A 239 -17.23 9.80 -22.39
CA GLY A 239 -16.63 11.13 -22.30
C GLY A 239 -15.70 11.22 -21.09
N ALA A 240 -14.69 12.10 -21.15
CA ALA A 240 -13.73 12.28 -20.05
C ALA A 240 -14.44 12.47 -18.68
N ASP A 241 -15.61 13.09 -18.65
CA ASP A 241 -16.30 13.37 -17.39
C ASP A 241 -17.24 12.23 -16.94
N ALA A 242 -17.51 11.22 -17.76
CA ALA A 242 -18.47 10.17 -17.45
C ALA A 242 -18.02 9.25 -16.30
N MET A 243 -16.72 9.25 -15.96
CA MET A 243 -16.16 8.52 -14.82
C MET A 243 -15.95 9.40 -13.57
N LEU A 244 -16.30 10.70 -13.62
CA LEU A 244 -16.14 11.57 -12.46
C LEU A 244 -17.09 11.16 -11.34
N LEU A 245 -16.55 11.03 -10.12
CA LEU A 245 -17.34 10.84 -8.92
C LEU A 245 -18.14 12.12 -8.64
N PRO A 246 -19.38 12.00 -8.14
CA PRO A 246 -20.13 13.14 -7.63
C PRO A 246 -19.36 13.78 -6.47
N PRO A 247 -19.49 15.11 -6.22
CA PRO A 247 -18.72 15.80 -5.19
C PRO A 247 -18.78 15.16 -3.79
N SER A 248 -19.90 14.52 -3.43
CA SER A 248 -20.12 13.82 -2.16
C SER A 248 -19.29 12.53 -2.00
N GLU A 249 -18.90 11.89 -3.10
CA GLU A 249 -18.12 10.64 -3.10
C GLU A 249 -16.62 10.89 -3.31
N ARG A 250 -16.23 12.13 -3.59
CA ARG A 250 -14.82 12.49 -3.72
C ARG A 250 -14.17 12.53 -2.34
N PHE A 251 -12.97 12.00 -2.25
CA PHE A 251 -12.20 11.98 -1.01
C PHE A 251 -10.75 12.38 -1.26
N TYR A 252 -10.02 12.64 -0.18
CA TYR A 252 -8.63 13.05 -0.22
C TYR A 252 -7.76 11.94 0.36
N VAL A 253 -6.61 11.75 -0.24
CA VAL A 253 -5.54 10.90 0.27
C VAL A 253 -4.22 11.64 0.16
N ASP A 254 -3.28 11.31 1.04
CA ASP A 254 -1.89 11.69 0.82
C ASP A 254 -1.25 10.67 -0.14
N VAL A 255 -0.27 11.08 -0.94
CA VAL A 255 0.42 10.20 -1.88
C VAL A 255 1.92 10.28 -1.67
N LEU A 256 2.55 9.12 -1.44
CA LEU A 256 4.00 8.97 -1.54
C LEU A 256 4.36 8.39 -2.91
N THR A 257 5.06 9.16 -3.74
CA THR A 257 5.57 8.74 -5.04
C THR A 257 7.02 8.29 -4.90
N ALA A 258 7.30 7.00 -5.11
CA ALA A 258 8.64 6.44 -5.00
C ALA A 258 8.85 5.29 -6.00
N ALA A 259 10.10 5.11 -6.44
CA ALA A 259 10.47 4.11 -7.42
C ALA A 259 11.24 2.92 -6.82
N MET A 260 10.86 1.72 -7.23
CA MET A 260 11.61 0.49 -6.94
C MET A 260 12.73 0.26 -7.97
N LEU A 261 13.60 -0.72 -7.73
CA LEU A 261 14.58 -1.21 -8.68
C LEU A 261 13.90 -1.56 -10.01
N ARG A 262 14.57 -1.30 -11.13
CA ARG A 262 14.03 -1.56 -12.47
C ARG A 262 14.80 -2.71 -13.09
N MET A 263 14.10 -3.82 -13.33
CA MET A 263 14.62 -5.04 -13.95
C MET A 263 15.94 -5.50 -13.29
N PRO A 264 15.96 -5.71 -11.96
CA PRO A 264 17.16 -6.22 -11.30
C PRO A 264 17.47 -7.63 -11.79
N ASP A 265 18.73 -8.04 -11.68
CA ASP A 265 19.12 -9.40 -12.03
C ASP A 265 18.54 -10.39 -11.01
N THR A 266 18.00 -11.50 -11.51
CA THR A 266 17.32 -12.50 -10.68
C THR A 266 17.86 -13.89 -10.93
N ILE A 267 17.91 -14.70 -9.88
CA ILE A 267 18.26 -16.11 -9.92
C ILE A 267 17.06 -16.97 -9.51
N VAL A 268 17.01 -18.19 -10.04
CA VAL A 268 16.04 -19.20 -9.63
C VAL A 268 16.56 -19.88 -8.37
N GLN A 269 15.81 -19.75 -7.28
CA GLN A 269 16.07 -20.46 -6.03
C GLN A 269 15.33 -21.80 -6.10
N SER A 270 16.07 -22.90 -6.07
CA SER A 270 15.48 -24.25 -6.06
C SER A 270 14.62 -24.43 -4.81
N ALA A 271 13.46 -25.06 -4.97
CA ALA A 271 12.62 -25.46 -3.87
C ALA A 271 13.41 -26.45 -2.99
N GLN A 272 13.77 -26.04 -1.77
CA GLN A 272 14.17 -27.01 -0.76
C GLN A 272 12.91 -27.79 -0.38
N THR A 273 12.91 -29.08 -0.67
CA THR A 273 11.91 -30.02 -0.14
C THR A 273 12.08 -30.07 1.37
N THR A 274 11.38 -29.22 2.10
CA THR A 274 11.24 -29.39 3.55
C THR A 274 10.25 -30.53 3.77
N ALA A 275 10.77 -31.76 3.85
CA ALA A 275 10.02 -32.87 4.42
C ALA A 275 9.74 -32.52 5.88
N THR A 276 8.54 -32.02 6.16
CA THR A 276 8.07 -31.89 7.54
C THR A 276 7.74 -33.31 7.99
N SER A 277 8.65 -33.97 8.70
CA SER A 277 8.36 -35.26 9.32
C SER A 277 7.41 -35.03 10.50
N MET A 278 6.12 -35.03 10.22
CA MET A 278 5.06 -35.17 11.21
C MET A 278 4.47 -36.56 10.99
N SER A 279 4.69 -37.47 11.94
CA SER A 279 4.00 -38.76 12.18
C SER A 279 3.76 -39.72 10.99
N PRO A 280 3.85 -41.06 11.16
CA PRO A 280 3.64 -42.02 10.07
C PRO A 280 2.23 -42.05 9.42
N ALA A 281 1.30 -41.17 9.79
CA ALA A 281 -0.13 -41.32 9.47
C ALA A 281 -0.74 -40.25 8.55
N GLU A 282 -0.05 -39.16 8.20
CA GLU A 282 -0.64 -38.09 7.36
C GLU A 282 0.31 -37.63 6.25
N THR A 283 0.39 -38.42 5.17
CA THR A 283 1.10 -38.02 3.95
C THR A 283 0.22 -37.04 3.16
N ARG A 284 0.37 -35.73 3.37
CA ARG A 284 -0.14 -34.73 2.40
C ARG A 284 0.67 -34.84 1.11
N PRO A 285 0.05 -34.72 -0.09
CA PRO A 285 0.80 -34.75 -1.34
C PRO A 285 1.84 -33.62 -1.33
N ALA A 286 3.08 -33.94 -1.71
CA ALA A 286 4.15 -32.97 -1.82
C ALA A 286 3.74 -31.88 -2.83
N THR A 287 3.37 -30.70 -2.34
CA THR A 287 3.15 -29.54 -3.20
C THR A 287 4.51 -29.17 -3.79
N GLN A 288 4.69 -29.38 -5.10
CA GLN A 288 5.84 -28.83 -5.81
C GLN A 288 5.78 -27.30 -5.67
N VAL A 289 6.61 -26.76 -4.79
CA VAL A 289 6.79 -25.31 -4.69
C VAL A 289 7.45 -24.89 -6.00
N ALA A 290 6.75 -24.10 -6.80
CA ALA A 290 7.31 -23.53 -8.02
C ALA A 290 8.63 -22.82 -7.66
N ALA A 291 9.65 -22.98 -8.50
CA ALA A 291 10.96 -22.40 -8.24
C ALA A 291 10.83 -20.88 -8.06
N ALA A 292 11.28 -20.37 -6.90
CA ALA A 292 11.07 -18.98 -6.53
C ALA A 292 12.19 -18.10 -7.11
N LEU A 293 11.83 -16.96 -7.69
CA LEU A 293 12.83 -15.97 -8.11
C LEU A 293 13.34 -15.20 -6.88
N ALA A 294 14.65 -14.94 -6.86
CA ALA A 294 15.32 -14.11 -5.86
C ALA A 294 16.24 -13.09 -6.55
N TYR A 295 16.54 -11.98 -5.90
CA TYR A 295 17.59 -11.06 -6.37
C TYR A 295 18.92 -11.79 -6.43
N ALA A 296 19.64 -11.62 -7.55
CA ALA A 296 20.98 -12.16 -7.73
C ALA A 296 21.97 -11.49 -6.75
N GLU A 297 21.89 -10.17 -6.64
CA GLU A 297 22.81 -9.37 -5.83
C GLU A 297 22.23 -9.04 -4.45
N PRO A 298 22.98 -9.25 -3.35
CA PRO A 298 22.56 -8.83 -2.01
C PRO A 298 22.28 -7.33 -1.87
N GLN A 299 22.95 -6.49 -2.67
CA GLN A 299 22.79 -5.04 -2.68
C GLN A 299 21.41 -4.62 -3.15
N ASP A 300 20.81 -5.33 -4.12
CA ASP A 300 19.45 -5.07 -4.58
C ASP A 300 18.44 -5.37 -3.47
N ARG A 301 18.63 -6.47 -2.75
CA ARG A 301 17.81 -6.82 -1.58
C ARG A 301 17.88 -5.74 -0.49
N GLU A 302 19.08 -5.30 -0.16
CA GLU A 302 19.30 -4.25 0.84
C GLU A 302 18.71 -2.90 0.38
N LEU A 303 18.89 -2.54 -0.89
CA LEU A 303 18.36 -1.31 -1.45
C LEU A 303 16.82 -1.30 -1.48
N ALA A 304 16.19 -2.42 -1.84
CA ALA A 304 14.74 -2.57 -1.76
C ALA A 304 14.24 -2.37 -0.31
N HIS A 305 14.92 -2.98 0.66
CA HIS A 305 14.59 -2.81 2.08
C HIS A 305 14.78 -1.35 2.56
N ARG A 306 15.91 -0.70 2.22
CA ARG A 306 16.16 0.72 2.53
C ARG A 306 15.09 1.64 1.96
N LYS A 307 14.66 1.41 0.71
CA LYS A 307 13.57 2.14 0.05
C LYS A 307 12.25 2.01 0.84
N MET A 308 11.92 0.80 1.31
CA MET A 308 10.72 0.55 2.13
C MET A 308 10.79 1.25 3.48
N ARG A 309 11.94 1.21 4.17
CA ARG A 309 12.14 1.97 5.42
C ARG A 309 12.01 3.47 5.20
N ALA A 310 12.59 4.01 4.14
CA ALA A 310 12.46 5.42 3.78
C ALA A 310 11.00 5.81 3.51
N ALA A 311 10.24 4.96 2.81
CA ALA A 311 8.83 5.19 2.58
C ALA A 311 8.04 5.29 3.89
N LEU A 312 8.26 4.35 4.82
CA LEU A 312 7.60 4.34 6.13
C LEU A 312 7.99 5.56 6.99
N ARG A 313 9.27 5.98 6.97
CA ARG A 313 9.75 7.20 7.65
C ARG A 313 9.05 8.45 7.14
N ILE A 314 8.92 8.60 5.81
CA ILE A 314 8.22 9.73 5.21
C ILE A 314 6.77 9.74 5.66
N LEU A 315 6.06 8.61 5.49
CA LEU A 315 4.64 8.52 5.84
C LEU A 315 4.41 8.85 7.32
N ARG A 316 5.18 8.24 8.23
CA ARG A 316 5.05 8.48 9.67
C ARG A 316 5.48 9.88 10.08
N GLY A 317 6.53 10.43 9.49
CA GLY A 317 6.95 11.81 9.69
C GLY A 317 5.88 12.84 9.26
N ARG A 318 4.96 12.45 8.36
CA ARG A 318 3.81 13.27 7.95
C ARG A 318 2.52 12.98 8.74
N GLY A 319 2.61 12.15 9.78
CA GLY A 319 1.45 11.79 10.62
C GLY A 319 0.47 10.84 9.95
N VAL A 320 0.89 10.09 8.92
CA VAL A 320 0.07 9.04 8.32
C VAL A 320 -0.16 7.92 9.33
N THR A 321 -1.42 7.51 9.44
CA THR A 321 -1.86 6.44 10.36
C THR A 321 -2.42 5.23 9.61
N HIS A 322 -2.82 5.42 8.35
CA HIS A 322 -3.35 4.38 7.49
C HIS A 322 -2.65 4.48 6.14
N VAL A 323 -2.10 3.38 5.64
CA VAL A 323 -1.40 3.35 4.35
C VAL A 323 -1.87 2.20 3.48
N VAL A 324 -2.11 2.51 2.20
CA VAL A 324 -2.24 1.51 1.14
C VAL A 324 -0.90 1.33 0.44
N LEU A 325 -0.35 0.13 0.57
CA LEU A 325 0.84 -0.36 -0.12
C LEU A 325 0.42 -1.36 -1.21
N GLY A 326 1.39 -2.05 -1.81
CA GLY A 326 1.16 -3.10 -2.78
C GLY A 326 2.44 -3.84 -3.15
N ALA A 327 2.37 -4.65 -4.21
CA ALA A 327 3.48 -5.39 -4.79
C ALA A 327 4.46 -4.45 -5.53
N TRP A 328 5.17 -3.61 -4.78
CA TRP A 328 6.01 -2.52 -5.29
C TRP A 328 7.14 -3.04 -6.18
N GLY A 329 7.03 -2.75 -7.48
CA GLY A 329 8.02 -3.15 -8.49
C GLY A 329 7.81 -4.54 -9.12
N CYS A 330 6.80 -5.31 -8.70
CA CYS A 330 6.58 -6.69 -9.16
C CYS A 330 5.93 -6.80 -10.56
N GLY A 331 5.45 -5.69 -11.12
CA GLY A 331 4.88 -5.63 -12.46
C GLY A 331 5.93 -5.34 -13.53
N ALA A 332 5.80 -4.19 -14.20
CA ALA A 332 6.68 -3.77 -15.29
C ALA A 332 8.18 -3.68 -14.93
N TYR A 333 8.52 -3.71 -13.64
CA TYR A 333 9.90 -3.55 -13.14
C TYR A 333 10.55 -4.87 -12.75
N GLY A 334 9.84 -6.00 -12.87
CA GLY A 334 10.43 -7.33 -12.79
C GLY A 334 11.00 -7.71 -11.42
N ASN A 335 10.60 -7.05 -10.33
CA ASN A 335 11.06 -7.45 -9.00
C ASN A 335 10.38 -8.77 -8.58
N PRO A 336 11.10 -9.73 -8.00
CA PRO A 336 10.49 -10.97 -7.52
C PRO A 336 9.49 -10.71 -6.40
N VAL A 337 8.25 -11.15 -6.57
CA VAL A 337 7.16 -10.92 -5.60
C VAL A 337 7.52 -11.42 -4.19
N GLY A 338 8.17 -12.58 -4.10
CA GLY A 338 8.57 -13.17 -2.82
C GLY A 338 9.67 -12.40 -2.10
N GLU A 339 10.59 -11.75 -2.84
CA GLU A 339 11.60 -10.84 -2.26
C GLU A 339 10.97 -9.55 -1.76
N VAL A 340 10.06 -8.95 -2.55
CA VAL A 340 9.36 -7.72 -2.18
C VAL A 340 8.47 -7.92 -0.95
N ALA A 341 7.73 -9.04 -0.87
CA ALA A 341 6.91 -9.38 0.29
C ALA A 341 7.77 -9.55 1.56
N ARG A 342 8.88 -10.30 1.48
CA ARG A 342 9.83 -10.48 2.59
C ARG A 342 10.47 -9.16 3.02
N ALA A 343 10.85 -8.30 2.07
CA ALA A 343 11.41 -6.99 2.36
C ALA A 343 10.39 -6.08 3.07
N TRP A 344 9.12 -6.10 2.65
CA TRP A 344 8.06 -5.36 3.36
C TRP A 344 7.86 -5.86 4.78
N ARG A 345 7.81 -7.19 4.96
CA ARG A 345 7.73 -7.79 6.29
C ARG A 345 8.92 -7.39 7.16
N ALA A 346 10.14 -7.42 6.63
CA ALA A 346 11.33 -6.97 7.36
C ALA A 346 11.22 -5.49 7.74
N ALA A 347 10.76 -4.63 6.82
CA ALA A 347 10.63 -3.21 7.07
C ALA A 347 9.54 -2.87 8.11
N LEU A 348 8.42 -3.60 8.10
CA LEU A 348 7.25 -3.39 8.97
C LEU A 348 7.38 -4.07 10.34
N CYS A 349 7.81 -5.33 10.34
CA CYS A 349 7.82 -6.20 11.53
C CYS A 349 9.21 -6.40 12.12
N GLY A 350 10.27 -5.98 11.43
CA GLY A 350 11.64 -6.09 11.92
C GLY A 350 11.81 -5.29 13.22
N ARG A 351 11.84 -6.00 14.35
CA ARG A 351 12.37 -5.44 15.61
C ARG A 351 13.83 -5.10 15.35
N GLY A 352 14.15 -3.81 15.23
CA GLY A 352 15.52 -3.40 15.53
C GLY A 352 15.85 -3.95 16.92
N ARG A 353 16.83 -4.84 17.01
CA ARG A 353 17.30 -5.32 18.31
C ARG A 353 18.10 -4.16 18.93
N GLY A 354 17.48 -3.36 19.80
CA GLY A 354 18.16 -2.31 20.57
C GLY A 354 17.27 -1.14 20.99
N ARG A 355 17.75 -0.35 21.97
CA ARG A 355 17.22 1.01 22.22
C ARG A 355 17.43 1.85 20.96
N GLY A 356 16.36 2.35 20.35
CA GLY A 356 16.40 3.14 19.10
C GLY A 356 15.91 2.41 17.84
N ALA A 357 15.33 1.22 17.98
CA ALA A 357 14.67 0.53 16.88
C ALA A 357 13.43 1.30 16.39
N GLU A 358 13.37 1.66 15.11
CA GLU A 358 12.18 2.32 14.56
C GLU A 358 11.04 1.29 14.45
N GLY A 359 9.99 1.53 15.22
CA GLY A 359 8.69 0.86 15.11
C GLY A 359 7.67 1.75 14.40
N TRP A 360 6.50 1.22 14.08
CA TRP A 360 5.44 1.94 13.37
C TRP A 360 4.11 1.85 14.12
N ASP A 361 4.16 1.90 15.44
CA ASP A 361 2.98 1.71 16.29
C ASP A 361 1.83 2.63 15.88
N GLY A 362 0.62 2.05 15.83
CA GLY A 362 -0.59 2.73 15.38
C GLY A 362 -0.69 2.93 13.86
N LEU A 363 0.25 2.40 13.05
CA LEU A 363 0.10 2.35 11.59
C LEU A 363 -0.74 1.14 11.17
N ARG A 364 -1.85 1.39 10.47
CA ARG A 364 -2.64 0.37 9.77
C ARG A 364 -2.15 0.27 8.32
N VAL A 365 -1.85 -0.94 7.87
CA VAL A 365 -1.25 -1.20 6.56
C VAL A 365 -2.18 -2.11 5.75
N VAL A 366 -2.52 -1.70 4.54
CA VAL A 366 -3.26 -2.52 3.57
C VAL A 366 -2.41 -2.73 2.34
N PHE A 367 -2.12 -3.97 1.97
CA PHE A 367 -1.57 -4.32 0.66
C PHE A 367 -2.72 -4.51 -0.33
N ALA A 368 -2.89 -3.57 -1.25
CA ALA A 368 -3.87 -3.68 -2.34
C ALA A 368 -3.17 -4.22 -3.60
N ILE A 369 -3.48 -5.47 -3.97
CA ILE A 369 -2.87 -6.17 -5.10
C ILE A 369 -3.98 -6.71 -6.00
N ARG A 370 -4.21 -6.05 -7.14
CA ARG A 370 -5.32 -6.38 -8.05
C ARG A 370 -5.25 -7.79 -8.65
N ASP A 371 -4.05 -8.28 -8.94
CA ASP A 371 -3.87 -9.60 -9.54
C ASP A 371 -3.90 -10.69 -8.46
N ALA A 372 -4.90 -11.58 -8.51
CA ALA A 372 -5.14 -12.58 -7.47
C ALA A 372 -3.95 -13.55 -7.31
N GLY A 373 -3.32 -13.98 -8.42
CA GLY A 373 -2.16 -14.86 -8.38
C GLY A 373 -0.95 -14.20 -7.70
N MET A 374 -0.67 -12.95 -8.05
CA MET A 374 0.37 -12.14 -7.40
C MET A 374 0.03 -11.87 -5.94
N ALA A 375 -1.24 -11.63 -5.62
CA ALA A 375 -1.71 -11.40 -4.26
C ALA A 375 -1.50 -12.63 -3.38
N ARG A 376 -1.85 -13.83 -3.87
CA ARG A 376 -1.57 -15.11 -3.20
C ARG A 376 -0.06 -15.33 -3.01
N ALA A 377 0.73 -15.19 -4.07
CA ALA A 377 2.18 -15.34 -3.98
C ALA A 377 2.84 -14.33 -3.01
N PHE A 378 2.30 -13.11 -2.95
CA PHE A 378 2.73 -12.10 -1.99
C PHE A 378 2.35 -12.49 -0.57
N ALA A 379 1.13 -12.97 -0.34
CA ALA A 379 0.65 -13.41 0.96
C ALA A 379 1.48 -14.58 1.50
N ASP A 380 1.70 -15.60 0.67
CA ASP A 380 2.51 -16.79 1.00
C ASP A 380 3.93 -16.40 1.42
N ALA A 381 4.57 -15.50 0.66
CA ALA A 381 5.93 -15.06 0.94
C ALA A 381 6.03 -14.07 2.12
N PHE A 382 4.97 -13.29 2.39
CA PHE A 382 4.90 -12.45 3.59
C PHE A 382 4.75 -13.33 4.83
N GLY A 383 3.87 -14.34 4.78
CA GLY A 383 3.67 -15.29 5.87
C GLY A 383 3.04 -14.65 7.12
N GLN A 384 3.48 -15.08 8.30
CA GLN A 384 2.86 -14.70 9.58
C GLN A 384 2.82 -13.18 9.80
N GLY A 385 1.65 -12.69 10.24
CA GLY A 385 1.39 -11.29 10.55
C GLY A 385 0.57 -10.54 9.51
N LEU A 386 0.24 -11.17 8.38
CA LEU A 386 -0.65 -10.64 7.34
C LEU A 386 -2.01 -11.35 7.38
N VAL A 387 -3.09 -10.57 7.37
CA VAL A 387 -4.46 -11.09 7.25
C VAL A 387 -4.98 -10.85 5.84
N VAL A 388 -5.29 -11.91 5.10
CA VAL A 388 -5.93 -11.81 3.78
C VAL A 388 -7.43 -11.57 3.98
N GLN A 389 -7.98 -10.52 3.37
CA GLN A 389 -9.41 -10.21 3.44
C GLN A 389 -10.05 -10.55 2.09
N GLY A 390 -11.02 -11.48 2.09
CA GLY A 390 -11.87 -11.82 0.94
C GLY A 390 -11.59 -13.14 0.21
N GLU A 391 -11.19 -14.22 0.91
CA GLU A 391 -11.17 -15.58 0.32
C GLU A 391 -12.10 -16.61 1.02
N ASP A 392 -12.99 -16.19 1.93
CA ASP A 392 -14.00 -17.09 2.54
C ASP A 392 -15.43 -16.58 2.24
N GLU A 393 -16.09 -17.23 1.28
CA GLU A 393 -17.55 -17.44 1.09
C GLU A 393 -17.86 -17.82 -0.38
N GLU A 394 -17.08 -18.71 -0.99
CA GLU A 394 -17.63 -19.62 -2.00
C GLU A 394 -17.08 -21.00 -1.65
N GLU A 395 -17.86 -21.75 -0.87
CA GLU A 395 -17.78 -23.20 -0.87
C GLU A 395 -17.92 -23.63 -2.33
N HIS A 396 -16.82 -24.01 -2.96
CA HIS A 396 -16.87 -24.75 -4.21
C HIS A 396 -17.53 -26.09 -3.88
N GLU A 397 -18.85 -26.12 -4.02
CA GLU A 397 -19.57 -27.36 -4.27
C GLU A 397 -18.93 -28.02 -5.50
N ASP A 398 -18.53 -29.24 -5.25
CA ASP A 398 -17.90 -30.21 -6.11
C ASP A 398 -18.73 -30.36 -7.41
N GLU A 399 -18.24 -29.82 -8.53
CA GLU A 399 -18.58 -30.36 -9.85
C GLU A 399 -17.34 -31.07 -10.39
N GLY A 400 -17.25 -32.34 -10.04
CA GLY A 400 -16.42 -33.32 -10.72
C GLY A 400 -16.84 -33.53 -12.17
N GLU A 401 -16.01 -34.31 -12.87
CA GLU A 401 -16.16 -34.79 -14.25
C GLU A 401 -15.83 -33.72 -15.32
N GLU A 402 -14.93 -33.91 -16.28
CA GLU A 402 -14.27 -35.06 -16.85
C GLU A 402 -13.11 -34.52 -17.70
N ARG A 403 -11.94 -35.17 -17.65
CA ARG A 403 -11.03 -35.31 -18.82
C ARG A 403 -9.91 -36.29 -18.48
N SER A 404 -10.27 -37.56 -18.47
CA SER A 404 -9.31 -38.64 -18.53
C SER A 404 -8.95 -38.95 -19.98
N ARG A 405 -7.65 -39.00 -20.23
CA ARG A 405 -6.95 -39.90 -21.17
C ARG A 405 -7.19 -39.69 -22.67
N GLU A 406 -6.16 -39.22 -23.34
CA GLU A 406 -5.77 -39.77 -24.64
C GLU A 406 -4.31 -39.45 -24.96
N GLU A 407 -3.40 -40.29 -24.46
CA GLU A 407 -2.15 -40.55 -25.16
C GLU A 407 -1.88 -42.07 -25.12
N ASP A 408 -1.51 -42.57 -26.29
CA ASP A 408 -0.79 -43.80 -26.58
C ASP A 408 -1.56 -45.13 -26.70
N ARG A 409 -1.98 -45.45 -27.94
CA ARG A 409 -1.74 -46.78 -28.54
C ARG A 409 -1.38 -46.64 -30.01
N GLY A 410 -0.17 -47.07 -30.34
CA GLY A 410 0.38 -47.09 -31.69
C GLY A 410 -0.14 -48.20 -32.60
N GLN A 411 0.25 -48.01 -33.87
CA GLN A 411 0.65 -49.00 -34.88
C GLN A 411 -0.33 -50.15 -35.21
N SER A 412 -0.84 -50.17 -36.43
CA SER A 412 -0.28 -50.99 -37.53
C SER A 412 -1.29 -51.20 -38.68
N ARG A 413 -0.74 -51.33 -39.90
CA ARG A 413 -1.28 -52.01 -41.10
C ARG A 413 -2.49 -51.38 -41.79
N SER A 414 -2.70 -51.51 -43.10
CA SER A 414 -1.90 -51.72 -44.32
C SER A 414 -2.94 -51.85 -45.45
N GLU A 415 -2.60 -51.34 -46.64
CA GLU A 415 -3.06 -51.81 -47.95
C GLU A 415 -4.49 -51.47 -48.44
N ASP A 416 -4.49 -50.94 -49.68
CA ASP A 416 -5.38 -51.22 -50.82
C ASP A 416 -6.89 -50.89 -50.71
N SER A 417 -7.59 -50.42 -51.74
CA SER A 417 -7.30 -50.21 -53.16
C SER A 417 -8.46 -49.43 -53.80
N SER A 418 -8.16 -48.81 -54.94
CA SER A 418 -9.05 -48.59 -56.11
C SER A 418 -10.28 -47.67 -56.01
N GLY A 419 -10.38 -46.77 -57.01
CA GLY A 419 -11.57 -46.78 -57.86
C GLY A 419 -12.32 -45.45 -58.09
N HIS A 420 -11.95 -44.78 -59.18
CA HIS A 420 -12.84 -44.23 -60.23
C HIS A 420 -13.84 -43.09 -59.98
N GLY A 421 -13.78 -42.12 -60.90
CA GLY A 421 -14.87 -41.23 -61.33
C GLY A 421 -14.45 -39.76 -61.30
N SER A 422 -13.96 -39.12 -62.38
CA SER A 422 -14.75 -38.41 -63.43
C SER A 422 -15.86 -37.53 -62.84
N ASP A 423 -16.17 -36.32 -63.26
CA ASP A 423 -15.68 -35.32 -64.20
C ASP A 423 -16.49 -34.07 -63.81
N ASP A 424 -16.02 -32.88 -64.19
CA ASP A 424 -16.82 -31.77 -64.71
C ASP A 424 -16.29 -30.39 -64.29
N GLU A 425 -15.89 -29.71 -65.36
CA GLU A 425 -15.66 -28.30 -65.59
C GLU A 425 -16.73 -27.38 -64.96
N VAL A 426 -16.35 -26.16 -64.59
CA VAL A 426 -16.73 -24.92 -65.32
C VAL A 426 -16.02 -23.73 -64.65
N GLU A 427 -15.27 -22.98 -65.46
CA GLU A 427 -14.77 -21.63 -65.19
C GLU A 427 -15.91 -20.61 -65.05
N GLU A 428 -15.87 -19.77 -64.01
CA GLU A 428 -15.80 -18.30 -64.10
C GLU A 428 -15.57 -17.67 -62.73
#